data_AF-R8BX17-F1
#
_entry.id   AF-R8BX17-F1
#
_cell.length_a   1.000
_cell.length_b   1.000
_cell.length_c   1.000
_cell.angle_alpha   90.00
_cell.angle_beta   90.00
_cell.angle_gamma   90.00
#
_symmetry.space_group_name_H-M   'P 1'
#
loop_
_entity.id
_entity.type
_entity.pdbx_description
1 polymer ?
#
loop_
_entity_poly.entity_id
_entity_poly.type
_entity_poly.pdbx_seq_one_letter_code
_entity_poly.pdbx_strand_id
1 'polypeptide(L)'
;MASSASTKDLSKAINAFLPTPTLPLPDELAQVIEGYLEKHEKYDDAAADRLHEELMLIYHKSVQDHPARYAPFLAILRQLRPAVKTSERFIQWWDKLVEPVLDHLGHEKGLASEAIASTIDILTADDANQDNVTPDSGSLQLANRLLGKWMHLYQITQPEGKSAQGFKEKLLRETVLQFAKKRPKRYVTGRNGSDNAIHYILTFTV
;
A
#
# COMPACT_ATOMS: atom_id res chain seq x y z
N MET A 1 -5.64 23.99 -21.81
CA MET A 1 -6.16 24.71 -20.62
C MET A 1 -5.38 24.18 -19.43
N ALA A 2 -4.64 25.03 -18.71
CA ALA A 2 -3.86 24.57 -17.56
C ALA A 2 -4.82 24.35 -16.39
N SER A 3 -5.17 23.09 -16.14
CA SER A 3 -5.85 22.71 -14.90
C SER A 3 -5.06 23.29 -13.73
N SER A 4 -5.77 23.93 -12.81
CA SER A 4 -5.20 24.33 -11.53
C SER A 4 -4.82 23.04 -10.79
N ALA A 5 -3.62 22.53 -11.00
CA ALA A 5 -3.10 21.37 -10.28
C ALA A 5 -2.61 21.76 -8.87
N SER A 6 -3.54 22.24 -8.05
CA SER A 6 -3.31 22.50 -6.62
C SER A 6 -3.81 21.32 -5.79
N THR A 7 -3.35 21.19 -4.54
CA THR A 7 -3.87 20.18 -3.59
C THR A 7 -5.39 20.28 -3.46
N LYS A 8 -5.94 21.50 -3.50
CA LYS A 8 -7.39 21.74 -3.39
C LYS A 8 -8.18 21.16 -4.56
N ASP A 9 -7.62 21.23 -5.77
CA ASP A 9 -8.29 20.74 -6.96
C ASP A 9 -8.21 19.21 -7.04
N LEU A 10 -7.06 18.64 -6.63
CA LEU A 10 -6.91 17.21 -6.43
C LEU A 10 -7.94 16.67 -5.41
N SER A 11 -8.08 17.31 -4.26
CA SER A 11 -9.05 16.91 -3.23
C SER A 11 -10.49 17.00 -3.70
N LYS A 12 -10.83 18.02 -4.47
CA LYS A 12 -12.16 18.14 -5.07
C LYS A 12 -12.43 16.99 -6.04
N ALA A 13 -11.47 16.65 -6.91
CA ALA A 13 -11.60 15.55 -7.84
C ALA A 13 -11.79 14.21 -7.11
N ILE A 14 -10.98 13.96 -6.06
CA ILE A 14 -11.13 12.75 -5.22
C ILE A 14 -12.50 12.71 -4.55
N ASN A 15 -12.95 13.80 -3.92
CA ASN A 15 -14.25 13.86 -3.26
C ASN A 15 -15.43 13.73 -4.23
N ALA A 16 -15.28 14.19 -5.47
CA ALA A 16 -16.30 14.01 -6.52
C ALA A 16 -16.36 12.56 -7.03
N PHE A 17 -15.22 11.85 -7.01
CA PHE A 17 -15.11 10.47 -7.47
C PHE A 17 -15.60 9.43 -6.43
N LEU A 18 -15.28 9.62 -5.15
CA LEU A 18 -15.57 8.65 -4.08
C LEU A 18 -17.06 8.24 -3.90
N PRO A 19 -18.07 9.06 -4.21
CA PRO A 19 -19.48 8.66 -4.13
C PRO A 19 -19.84 7.52 -5.10
N THR A 20 -19.23 7.47 -6.28
CA THR A 20 -19.47 6.47 -7.32
C THR A 20 -18.15 5.93 -7.84
N PRO A 21 -17.39 5.22 -7.00
CA PRO A 21 -16.02 4.90 -7.33
C PRO A 21 -15.97 3.74 -8.33
N THR A 22 -15.06 3.85 -9.28
CA THR A 22 -14.86 2.84 -10.32
C THR A 22 -13.39 2.46 -10.42
N LEU A 23 -13.13 1.20 -10.78
CA LEU A 23 -11.79 0.73 -11.15
C LEU A 23 -11.84 0.19 -12.59
N PRO A 24 -10.87 0.53 -13.46
CA PRO A 24 -9.74 1.44 -13.23
C PRO A 24 -10.16 2.90 -12.97
N LEU A 25 -9.24 3.72 -12.45
CA LEU A 25 -9.51 5.14 -12.17
C LEU A 25 -9.89 5.85 -13.49
N PRO A 26 -10.91 6.73 -13.48
CA PRO A 26 -11.28 7.51 -14.67
C PRO A 26 -10.12 8.39 -15.15
N ASP A 27 -9.99 8.55 -16.47
CA ASP A 27 -8.95 9.37 -17.10
C ASP A 27 -8.92 10.80 -16.56
N GLU A 28 -10.09 11.37 -16.24
CA GLU A 28 -10.19 12.71 -15.65
C GLU A 28 -9.48 12.80 -14.29
N LEU A 29 -9.67 11.81 -13.41
CA LEU A 29 -8.99 11.79 -12.11
C LEU A 29 -7.50 11.52 -12.27
N ALA A 30 -7.13 10.61 -13.17
CA ALA A 30 -5.73 10.32 -13.49
C ALA A 30 -5.00 11.57 -14.01
N GLN A 31 -5.61 12.35 -14.91
CA GLN A 31 -5.05 13.61 -15.42
C GLN A 31 -4.87 14.67 -14.32
N VAL A 32 -5.80 14.75 -13.36
CA VAL A 32 -5.66 15.66 -12.21
C VAL A 32 -4.51 15.24 -11.31
N ILE A 33 -4.34 13.93 -11.07
CA ILE A 33 -3.22 13.39 -10.30
C ILE A 33 -1.90 13.66 -11.02
N GLU A 34 -1.81 13.35 -12.31
CA GLU A 34 -0.61 13.61 -13.13
C GLU A 34 -0.25 15.09 -13.14
N GLY A 35 -1.21 15.97 -13.40
CA GLY A 35 -0.97 17.41 -13.38
C GLY A 35 -0.49 17.92 -12.01
N TYR A 36 -0.99 17.34 -10.92
CA TYR A 36 -0.48 17.64 -9.57
C TYR A 36 0.97 17.18 -9.41
N LEU A 37 1.29 15.95 -9.80
CA LEU A 37 2.64 15.40 -9.72
C LEU A 37 3.63 16.19 -10.57
N GLU A 38 3.26 16.62 -11.78
CA GLU A 38 4.09 17.45 -12.65
C GLU A 38 4.42 18.81 -12.03
N LYS A 39 3.44 19.47 -11.40
CA LYS A 39 3.69 20.75 -10.71
C LYS A 39 4.54 20.60 -9.45
N HIS A 40 4.49 19.43 -8.83
CA HIS A 40 5.23 19.07 -7.63
C HIS A 40 6.39 18.11 -7.93
N GLU A 41 6.99 18.19 -9.13
CA GLU A 41 8.11 17.35 -9.55
C GLU A 41 9.31 17.50 -8.58
N LYS A 42 9.55 18.73 -8.12
CA LYS A 42 10.48 19.00 -7.03
C LYS A 42 9.78 18.74 -5.71
N TYR A 43 10.38 17.84 -4.92
CA TYR A 43 9.87 17.51 -3.60
C TYR A 43 9.86 18.76 -2.69
N ASP A 44 8.69 19.06 -2.14
CA ASP A 44 8.43 20.13 -1.19
C ASP A 44 7.75 19.51 0.03
N ASP A 45 8.44 19.51 1.17
CA ASP A 45 7.93 18.96 2.43
C ASP A 45 6.61 19.61 2.86
N ALA A 46 6.47 20.93 2.69
CA ALA A 46 5.27 21.64 3.10
C ALA A 46 4.07 21.28 2.21
N ALA A 47 4.30 21.10 0.91
CA ALA A 47 3.26 20.61 0.00
C ALA A 47 2.90 19.14 0.28
N ALA A 48 3.88 18.32 0.62
CA ALA A 48 3.69 16.91 0.93
C ALA A 48 2.93 16.71 2.26
N ASP A 49 3.19 17.54 3.28
CA ASP A 49 2.42 17.57 4.53
C ASP A 49 0.97 17.95 4.28
N ARG A 50 0.74 19.04 3.52
CA ARG A 50 -0.62 19.47 3.17
C ARG A 50 -1.39 18.39 2.40
N LEU A 51 -0.74 17.72 1.45
CA LEU A 51 -1.34 16.61 0.71
C LEU A 51 -1.68 15.46 1.66
N HIS A 52 -0.78 15.12 2.58
CA HIS A 52 -0.98 14.04 3.52
C HIS A 52 -2.16 14.30 4.46
N GLU A 53 -2.22 15.50 5.07
CA GLU A 53 -3.32 15.92 5.94
C GLU A 53 -4.66 15.86 5.21
N GLU A 54 -4.69 16.35 3.97
CA GLU A 54 -5.91 16.40 3.17
C GLU A 54 -6.38 15.00 2.75
N LEU A 55 -5.45 14.10 2.35
CA LEU A 55 -5.78 12.69 2.09
C LEU A 55 -6.28 11.99 3.36
N MET A 56 -5.71 12.30 4.53
CA MET A 56 -6.20 11.81 5.81
C MET A 56 -7.62 12.30 6.08
N LEU A 57 -7.92 13.58 5.87
CA LEU A 57 -9.27 14.12 6.02
C LEU A 57 -10.27 13.41 5.10
N ILE A 58 -9.90 13.20 3.84
CA ILE A 58 -10.73 12.45 2.88
C ILE A 58 -10.95 11.01 3.37
N TYR A 59 -9.91 10.34 3.86
CA TYR A 59 -10.02 8.98 4.36
C TYR A 59 -11.04 8.89 5.50
N HIS A 60 -10.86 9.67 6.56
CA HIS A 60 -11.74 9.61 7.74
C HIS A 60 -13.18 10.00 7.40
N LYS A 61 -13.37 10.96 6.49
CA LYS A 61 -14.71 11.47 6.15
C LYS A 61 -15.47 10.58 5.17
N SER A 62 -14.78 10.04 4.18
CA SER A 62 -15.39 9.50 2.98
C SER A 62 -15.00 8.05 2.69
N VAL A 63 -13.94 7.49 3.27
CA VAL A 63 -13.46 6.15 2.91
C VAL A 63 -13.57 5.17 4.08
N GLN A 64 -13.25 5.63 5.29
CA GLN A 64 -13.37 4.85 6.50
C GLN A 64 -14.80 4.28 6.62
N ASP A 65 -14.91 3.01 6.99
CA ASP A 65 -16.17 2.30 7.17
C ASP A 65 -17.00 2.12 5.89
N HIS A 66 -16.43 2.38 4.71
CA HIS A 66 -17.06 2.19 3.40
C HIS A 66 -16.22 1.24 2.52
N PRO A 67 -16.41 -0.09 2.63
CA PRO A 67 -15.56 -1.09 1.99
C PRO A 67 -15.36 -0.93 0.48
N ALA A 68 -16.43 -0.57 -0.24
CA ALA A 68 -16.40 -0.32 -1.68
C ALA A 68 -15.43 0.80 -2.11
N ARG A 69 -15.02 1.66 -1.16
CA ARG A 69 -14.08 2.77 -1.42
C ARG A 69 -12.63 2.42 -1.11
N TYR A 70 -12.35 1.30 -0.46
CA TYR A 70 -10.97 0.92 -0.11
C TYR A 70 -10.11 0.66 -1.35
N ALA A 71 -10.57 -0.13 -2.32
CA ALA A 71 -9.77 -0.42 -3.51
C ALA A 71 -9.52 0.83 -4.38
N PRO A 72 -10.54 1.64 -4.70
CA PRO A 72 -10.36 2.91 -5.40
C PRO A 72 -9.42 3.88 -4.68
N PHE A 73 -9.51 3.96 -3.35
CA PHE A 73 -8.64 4.83 -2.55
C PHE A 73 -7.19 4.32 -2.53
N LEU A 74 -6.96 3.00 -2.45
CA LEU A 74 -5.62 2.42 -2.58
C LEU A 74 -5.00 2.75 -3.95
N ALA A 75 -5.78 2.68 -5.03
CA ALA A 75 -5.30 3.06 -6.37
C ALA A 75 -4.88 4.53 -6.44
N ILE A 76 -5.64 5.44 -5.80
CA ILE A 76 -5.28 6.87 -5.72
C ILE A 76 -4.00 7.07 -4.93
N LEU A 77 -3.87 6.45 -3.75
CA LEU A 77 -2.66 6.52 -2.93
C LEU A 77 -1.43 6.00 -3.67
N ARG A 78 -1.60 4.93 -4.46
CA ARG A 78 -0.53 4.35 -5.28
C ARG A 78 -0.02 5.32 -6.34
N GLN A 79 -0.91 6.05 -7.01
CA GLN A 79 -0.52 7.08 -7.98
C GLN A 79 0.11 8.32 -7.31
N LEU A 80 -0.43 8.76 -6.16
CA LEU A 80 0.07 9.94 -5.44
C LEU A 80 1.36 9.70 -4.65
N ARG A 81 1.81 8.46 -4.57
CA ARG A 81 2.99 8.05 -3.81
C ARG A 81 4.24 8.92 -4.05
N PRO A 82 4.60 9.35 -5.29
CA PRO A 82 5.79 10.20 -5.49
C PRO A 82 5.74 11.51 -4.68
N ALA A 83 4.54 12.03 -4.42
CA ALA A 83 4.33 13.22 -3.61
C ALA A 83 4.24 12.93 -2.09
N VAL A 84 3.96 11.69 -1.68
CA VAL A 84 3.86 11.25 -0.26
C VAL A 84 5.15 10.52 0.18
N LYS A 85 6.31 10.99 -0.31
CA LYS A 85 7.59 10.29 -0.35
C LYS A 85 8.14 9.77 0.99
N THR A 86 7.71 10.30 2.13
CA THR A 86 8.28 9.96 3.45
C THR A 86 7.83 8.59 3.96
N SER A 87 8.81 7.75 4.31
CA SER A 87 8.63 6.43 4.94
C SER A 87 7.62 6.42 6.08
N GLU A 88 7.64 7.44 6.95
CA GLU A 88 6.75 7.57 8.10
C GLU A 88 5.29 7.74 7.71
N ARG A 89 5.01 8.63 6.75
CA ARG A 89 3.66 8.86 6.22
C ARG A 89 3.10 7.60 5.58
N PHE A 90 3.98 6.81 4.94
CA PHE A 90 3.59 5.54 4.37
C PHE A 90 3.24 4.49 5.42
N ILE A 91 4.03 4.39 6.50
CA ILE A 91 3.75 3.49 7.62
C ILE A 91 2.41 3.84 8.28
N GLN A 92 2.09 5.12 8.41
CA GLN A 92 0.79 5.56 8.93
C GLN A 92 -0.38 5.06 8.07
N TRP A 93 -0.24 5.10 6.74
CA TRP A 93 -1.24 4.55 5.83
C TRP A 93 -1.38 3.05 5.96
N TRP A 94 -0.26 2.33 6.08
CA TRP A 94 -0.26 0.89 6.34
C TRP A 94 -1.03 0.56 7.62
N ASP A 95 -0.71 1.20 8.74
CA ASP A 95 -1.34 0.93 10.03
C ASP A 95 -2.85 1.20 10.02
N LYS A 96 -3.31 2.17 9.21
CA LYS A 96 -4.74 2.48 9.06
C LYS A 96 -5.48 1.54 8.11
N LEU A 97 -4.85 1.11 7.02
CA LEU A 97 -5.51 0.38 5.94
C LEU A 97 -5.38 -1.13 6.05
N VAL A 98 -4.33 -1.65 6.71
CA VAL A 98 -4.04 -3.09 6.72
C VAL A 98 -5.20 -3.91 7.27
N GLU A 99 -5.75 -3.58 8.45
CA GLU A 99 -6.88 -4.33 9.02
C GLU A 99 -8.17 -4.20 8.19
N PRO A 100 -8.69 -2.98 7.91
CA PRO A 100 -9.95 -2.86 7.19
C PRO A 100 -9.89 -3.42 5.78
N VAL A 101 -8.73 -3.33 5.11
CA VAL A 101 -8.54 -3.98 3.80
C VAL A 101 -8.59 -5.49 3.97
N LEU A 102 -7.79 -6.06 4.90
CA LEU A 102 -7.75 -7.50 5.14
C LEU A 102 -9.13 -8.08 5.48
N ASP A 103 -9.92 -7.37 6.28
CA ASP A 103 -11.29 -7.77 6.68
C ASP A 103 -12.27 -7.85 5.49
N HIS A 104 -12.04 -7.05 4.45
CA HIS A 104 -12.96 -6.93 3.31
C HIS A 104 -12.43 -7.56 2.01
N LEU A 105 -11.23 -8.17 2.02
CA LEU A 105 -10.62 -8.80 0.85
C LEU A 105 -11.51 -9.84 0.14
N GLY A 106 -12.33 -10.57 0.91
CA GLY A 106 -13.23 -11.61 0.38
C GLY A 106 -14.60 -11.08 -0.07
N HIS A 107 -14.91 -9.82 0.22
CA HIS A 107 -16.20 -9.20 -0.02
C HIS A 107 -16.16 -8.23 -1.22
N GLU A 108 -15.05 -7.51 -1.36
CA GLU A 108 -14.89 -6.48 -2.39
C GLU A 108 -14.11 -6.97 -3.61
N LYS A 109 -14.76 -6.93 -4.77
CA LYS A 109 -14.14 -7.33 -6.04
C LYS A 109 -12.98 -6.39 -6.39
N GLY A 110 -11.81 -6.96 -6.66
CA GLY A 110 -10.61 -6.21 -7.06
C GLY A 110 -9.81 -5.62 -5.89
N LEU A 111 -10.34 -5.61 -4.66
CA LEU A 111 -9.62 -5.10 -3.49
C LEU A 111 -8.33 -5.87 -3.22
N ALA A 112 -8.37 -7.19 -3.31
CA ALA A 112 -7.20 -8.04 -3.13
C ALA A 112 -6.10 -7.75 -4.17
N SER A 113 -6.48 -7.60 -5.44
CA SER A 113 -5.54 -7.27 -6.52
C SER A 113 -4.93 -5.89 -6.32
N GLU A 114 -5.72 -4.89 -5.96
CA GLU A 114 -5.23 -3.52 -5.76
C GLU A 114 -4.36 -3.41 -4.50
N ALA A 115 -4.69 -4.14 -3.43
CA ALA A 115 -3.88 -4.20 -2.22
C ALA A 115 -2.51 -4.84 -2.48
N ILE A 116 -2.47 -5.93 -3.26
CA ILE A 116 -1.21 -6.56 -3.70
C ILE A 116 -0.41 -5.57 -4.56
N ALA A 117 -1.03 -4.99 -5.59
CA ALA A 117 -0.36 -4.07 -6.51
C ALA A 117 0.23 -2.86 -5.77
N SER A 118 -0.54 -2.25 -4.86
CA SER A 118 -0.09 -1.17 -3.99
C SER A 118 1.09 -1.60 -3.15
N THR A 119 0.96 -2.70 -2.40
CA THR A 119 2.04 -3.17 -1.52
C THR A 119 3.33 -3.42 -2.30
N ILE A 120 3.26 -4.07 -3.46
CA ILE A 120 4.42 -4.36 -4.32
C ILE A 120 5.04 -3.08 -4.89
N ASP A 121 4.23 -2.15 -5.39
CA ASP A 121 4.71 -0.86 -5.86
C ASP A 121 5.50 -0.19 -4.74
N ILE A 122 4.94 -0.13 -3.53
CA ILE A 122 5.62 0.48 -2.38
C ILE A 122 6.94 -0.19 -2.04
N LEU A 123 6.95 -1.52 -1.93
CA LEU A 123 8.15 -2.29 -1.64
C LEU A 123 9.26 -2.13 -2.70
N THR A 124 8.94 -1.61 -3.88
CA THR A 124 9.90 -1.47 -5.00
C THR A 124 10.32 -0.03 -5.32
N ALA A 125 9.64 1.06 -4.92
CA ALA A 125 10.12 2.38 -5.40
C ALA A 125 11.34 3.00 -4.70
N ASP A 126 11.91 2.37 -3.68
CA ASP A 126 13.27 2.74 -3.23
C ASP A 126 14.36 2.24 -4.22
N ASP A 127 13.96 1.58 -5.33
CA ASP A 127 14.86 1.01 -6.33
C ASP A 127 15.48 2.03 -7.30
N ALA A 128 14.99 3.27 -7.34
CA ALA A 128 15.56 4.31 -8.20
C ALA A 128 16.93 4.81 -7.69
N ASN A 129 17.21 4.68 -6.40
CA ASN A 129 18.47 5.06 -5.76
C ASN A 129 19.14 3.82 -5.16
N GLN A 130 19.69 2.94 -6.02
CA GLN A 130 20.25 1.64 -5.63
C GLN A 130 21.39 1.70 -4.61
N ASP A 131 22.00 2.87 -4.37
CA ASP A 131 23.20 3.01 -3.55
C ASP A 131 22.96 3.45 -2.09
N ASN A 132 21.72 3.77 -1.68
CA ASN A 132 21.44 4.27 -0.32
C ASN A 132 20.19 3.67 0.32
N VAL A 133 20.05 2.33 0.30
CA VAL A 133 19.05 1.67 1.14
C VAL A 133 19.57 1.64 2.57
N THR A 134 19.20 2.66 3.35
CA THR A 134 19.44 2.67 4.79
C THR A 134 18.51 1.65 5.47
N PRO A 135 18.90 1.09 6.63
CA PRO A 135 18.02 0.24 7.44
C PRO A 135 16.71 0.94 7.86
N ASP A 136 16.66 2.28 7.79
CA ASP A 136 15.45 3.09 8.02
C ASP A 136 14.59 3.32 6.77
N SER A 137 14.92 2.71 5.63
CA SER A 137 14.09 2.79 4.42
C SER A 137 12.67 2.29 4.68
N GLY A 138 11.68 3.08 4.23
CA GLY A 138 10.26 2.77 4.45
C GLY A 138 9.83 1.47 3.80
N SER A 139 10.46 1.09 2.68
CA SER A 139 10.24 -0.21 2.03
C SER A 139 10.66 -1.39 2.89
N LEU A 140 11.79 -1.32 3.61
CA LEU A 140 12.25 -2.39 4.49
C LEU A 140 11.37 -2.50 5.75
N GLN A 141 11.00 -1.36 6.34
CA GLN A 141 10.08 -1.33 7.48
C GLN A 141 8.71 -1.93 7.12
N LEU A 142 8.19 -1.59 5.94
CA LEU A 142 6.94 -2.17 5.43
C LEU A 142 7.06 -3.67 5.18
N ALA A 143 8.17 -4.13 4.58
CA ALA A 143 8.41 -5.55 4.35
C ALA A 143 8.39 -6.35 5.67
N ASN A 144 9.04 -5.82 6.71
CA ASN A 144 9.06 -6.44 8.03
C ASN A 144 7.66 -6.47 8.67
N ARG A 145 6.88 -5.40 8.56
CA ARG A 145 5.49 -5.36 9.06
C ARG A 145 4.59 -6.34 8.31
N LEU A 146 4.72 -6.43 6.99
CA LEU A 146 3.99 -7.39 6.15
C LEU A 146 4.31 -8.84 6.57
N LEU A 147 5.60 -9.16 6.74
CA LEU A 147 6.04 -10.47 7.18
C LEU A 147 5.54 -10.79 8.59
N GLY A 148 5.66 -9.84 9.53
CA GLY A 148 5.15 -9.97 10.90
C GLY A 148 3.66 -10.27 10.93
N LYS A 149 2.85 -9.55 10.15
CA LYS A 149 1.40 -9.76 10.05
C LYS A 149 1.06 -11.12 9.48
N TRP A 150 1.76 -11.54 8.42
CA TRP A 150 1.58 -12.88 7.85
C TRP A 150 1.93 -13.98 8.86
N MET A 151 3.06 -13.88 9.57
CA MET A 151 3.47 -14.86 10.59
C MET A 151 2.44 -14.97 11.72
N HIS A 152 1.91 -13.85 12.19
CA HIS A 152 0.86 -13.82 13.21
C HIS A 152 -0.41 -14.53 12.73
N LEU A 153 -0.86 -14.26 11.50
CA LEU A 153 -2.02 -14.93 10.90
C LEU A 153 -1.77 -16.43 10.69
N TYR A 154 -0.57 -16.81 10.27
CA TYR A 154 -0.17 -18.21 10.12
C TYR A 154 -0.22 -18.97 11.45
N GLN A 155 0.26 -18.37 12.54
CA GLN A 155 0.20 -18.96 13.88
C GLN A 155 -1.25 -19.17 14.37
N ILE A 156 -2.13 -18.21 14.09
CA ILE A 156 -3.55 -18.28 14.48
C ILE A 156 -4.34 -19.28 13.62
N THR A 157 -3.94 -19.48 12.37
CA THR A 157 -4.66 -20.34 11.41
C THR A 157 -4.24 -21.82 11.51
N GLN A 158 -3.10 -22.14 12.12
CA GLN A 158 -2.63 -23.52 12.33
C GLN A 158 -3.57 -24.42 13.16
N PRO A 159 -4.20 -23.96 14.27
CA PRO A 159 -5.12 -24.80 15.04
C PRO A 159 -6.53 -24.90 14.44
N GLU A 160 -7.01 -23.89 13.71
CA GLU A 160 -8.40 -23.82 13.22
C GLU A 160 -8.47 -23.72 11.69
N GLY A 161 -8.24 -24.85 11.05
CA GLY A 161 -8.41 -24.98 9.60
C GLY A 161 -9.85 -24.68 9.17
N LYS A 162 -10.01 -23.62 8.37
CA LYS A 162 -11.20 -23.18 7.61
C LYS A 162 -11.97 -21.99 8.24
N SER A 163 -11.33 -20.82 8.33
CA SER A 163 -12.05 -19.55 8.50
C SER A 163 -11.49 -18.45 7.59
N ALA A 164 -12.13 -17.28 7.57
CA ALA A 164 -11.68 -16.08 6.85
C ALA A 164 -10.22 -15.70 7.14
N GLN A 165 -9.67 -16.12 8.29
CA GLN A 165 -8.25 -16.00 8.65
C GLN A 165 -7.33 -16.69 7.62
N GLY A 166 -7.71 -17.86 7.11
CA GLY A 166 -6.93 -18.61 6.13
C GLY A 166 -6.93 -18.00 4.73
N PHE A 167 -7.94 -17.20 4.39
CA PHE A 167 -7.94 -16.43 3.14
C PHE A 167 -6.97 -15.25 3.24
N LYS A 168 -6.99 -14.53 4.37
CA LYS A 168 -6.06 -13.42 4.65
C LYS A 168 -4.61 -13.90 4.67
N GLU A 169 -4.33 -15.03 5.33
CA GLU A 169 -3.00 -15.65 5.36
C GLU A 169 -2.49 -15.95 3.95
N LYS A 170 -3.29 -16.64 3.12
CA LYS A 170 -2.92 -16.98 1.75
C LYS A 170 -2.60 -15.76 0.89
N LEU A 171 -3.37 -14.69 1.02
CA LEU A 171 -3.15 -13.47 0.24
C LEU A 171 -1.85 -12.77 0.66
N LEU A 172 -1.61 -12.66 1.97
CA LEU A 172 -0.36 -12.07 2.45
C LEU A 172 0.84 -12.93 2.08
N ARG A 173 0.70 -14.27 2.13
CA ARG A 173 1.71 -15.21 1.64
C ARG A 173 2.03 -14.96 0.17
N GLU A 174 1.01 -14.84 -0.68
CA GLU A 174 1.22 -14.56 -2.11
C GLU A 174 1.91 -13.20 -2.33
N THR A 175 1.52 -12.17 -1.57
CA THR A 175 2.15 -10.84 -1.63
C THR A 175 3.64 -10.90 -1.25
N VAL A 176 3.96 -11.61 -0.17
CA VAL A 176 5.34 -11.82 0.30
C VAL A 176 6.14 -12.62 -0.74
N LEU A 177 5.55 -13.65 -1.34
CA LEU A 177 6.20 -14.45 -2.39
C LEU A 177 6.47 -13.63 -3.64
N GLN A 178 5.52 -12.80 -4.09
CA GLN A 178 5.72 -11.91 -5.24
C GLN A 178 6.82 -10.87 -4.97
N PHE A 179 6.87 -10.33 -3.76
CA PHE A 179 7.97 -9.45 -3.35
C PHE A 179 9.33 -10.19 -3.36
N ALA A 180 9.39 -11.38 -2.75
CA ALA A 180 10.61 -12.19 -2.70
C ALA A 180 11.11 -12.57 -4.11
N LYS A 181 10.19 -12.88 -5.04
CA LYS A 181 10.51 -13.13 -6.46
C LYS A 181 11.07 -11.88 -7.15
N LYS A 182 10.52 -10.70 -6.89
CA LYS A 182 11.03 -9.43 -7.46
C LYS A 182 12.38 -9.01 -6.85
N ARG A 183 12.67 -9.37 -5.60
CA ARG A 183 13.88 -8.93 -4.86
C ARG A 183 14.50 -10.06 -4.01
N PRO A 184 15.14 -11.08 -4.61
CA PRO A 184 15.72 -12.19 -3.87
C PRO A 184 16.83 -11.76 -2.89
N LYS A 185 17.61 -10.71 -3.21
CA LYS A 185 18.71 -10.24 -2.35
C LYS A 185 18.27 -9.45 -1.11
N ARG A 186 17.18 -8.66 -1.18
CA ARG A 186 16.69 -7.85 -0.04
C ARG A 186 15.99 -8.71 1.02
N TYR A 187 15.33 -9.79 0.60
CA TYR A 187 14.74 -10.77 1.51
C TYR A 187 15.81 -11.44 2.39
N VAL A 188 17.04 -11.56 1.88
CA VAL A 188 18.18 -12.15 2.59
C VAL A 188 18.86 -11.15 3.55
N THR A 189 18.67 -9.84 3.41
CA THR A 189 19.32 -8.85 4.29
C THR A 189 18.49 -8.49 5.52
N GLY A 190 17.14 -8.57 5.47
CA GLY A 190 16.28 -8.51 6.68
C GLY A 190 16.39 -9.74 7.59
N ARG A 191 17.20 -10.73 7.18
CA ARG A 191 17.35 -12.08 7.72
C ARG A 191 18.20 -12.19 8.99
N ASN A 192 19.05 -11.23 9.30
CA ASN A 192 20.07 -11.40 10.36
C ASN A 192 19.55 -11.34 11.81
N GLY A 193 18.22 -11.28 12.03
CA GLY A 193 17.63 -11.14 13.36
C GLY A 193 16.53 -12.14 13.77
N SER A 194 16.07 -13.03 12.89
CA SER A 194 14.95 -13.93 13.25
C SER A 194 14.96 -15.24 12.47
N ASP A 195 15.86 -16.13 12.87
CA ASP A 195 15.96 -17.53 12.45
C ASP A 195 14.79 -18.35 13.04
N ASN A 196 13.70 -18.52 12.28
CA ASN A 196 12.89 -19.76 12.30
C ASN A 196 11.74 -19.78 11.28
N ALA A 197 11.26 -18.62 10.81
CA ALA A 197 10.04 -18.58 9.99
C ALA A 197 10.24 -19.00 8.52
N ILE A 198 11.45 -18.83 7.97
CA ILE A 198 11.72 -19.11 6.54
C ILE A 198 11.97 -20.61 6.28
N HIS A 199 12.35 -21.38 7.30
CA HIS A 199 12.37 -22.84 7.16
C HIS A 199 10.97 -23.36 6.79
N TYR A 200 9.90 -22.72 7.26
CA TYR A 200 8.53 -23.10 6.88
C TYR A 200 8.11 -22.64 5.47
N ILE A 201 8.69 -21.58 4.89
CA ILE A 201 8.27 -21.12 3.54
C ILE A 201 8.98 -21.91 2.44
N LEU A 202 10.27 -22.18 2.60
CA LEU A 202 11.06 -22.92 1.62
C LEU A 202 10.79 -24.43 1.67
N THR A 203 10.44 -24.99 2.83
CA THR A 203 10.06 -26.42 2.94
C THR A 203 8.68 -26.72 2.34
N PHE A 204 7.82 -25.71 2.10
CA PHE A 204 6.50 -25.88 1.45
C PHE A 204 6.49 -25.51 -0.05
N THR A 205 7.66 -25.29 -0.66
CA THR A 205 7.81 -25.08 -2.11
C THR A 205 8.67 -26.19 -2.75
N VAL A 206 8.46 -27.44 -2.31
CA VAL A 206 8.86 -28.67 -3.01
C VAL A 206 7.70 -29.65 -2.91
#